data_AF-A0A382GIR2-F1
#
_entry.id   AF-A0A382GIR2-F1
#
_cell.length_a   1.000
_cell.length_b   1.000
_cell.length_c   1.000
_cell.angle_alpha   90.00
_cell.angle_beta   90.00
_cell.angle_gamma   90.00
#
_symmetry.space_group_name_H-M   'P 1'
#
loop_
_entity.id
_entity.type
_entity.pdbx_description
1 polymer ?
#
loop_
_entity_poly.entity_id
_entity_poly.type
_entity_poly.pdbx_seq_one_letter_code
_entity_poly.pdbx_strand_id
1 'polypeptide(L)'
;MDIIWKNITIVWTLLSILSGDSPLHERYHTYEEIQSQMEEWNTEFGNNQNPSSAYPESGIIYHLEELGASTEDGLPFWAVKLSYNANLDEDEPKILFLGQCHAEEILGVEITMEMINKFLNPSPSYHLQNMQAI
;
A
#
# COMPACT_ATOMS: atom_id res chain seq x y z
N MET A 1 6.23 48.16 25.29
CA MET A 1 6.06 47.16 24.22
C MET A 1 4.58 47.15 23.90
N ASP A 2 4.19 47.78 22.79
CA ASP A 2 2.82 48.22 22.56
C ASP A 2 1.87 47.04 22.36
N ILE A 3 0.61 47.21 22.79
CA ILE A 3 -0.48 46.22 22.67
C ILE A 3 -0.60 45.67 21.24
N ILE A 4 -0.27 46.49 20.23
CA ILE A 4 -0.25 46.14 18.82
C ILE A 4 0.78 45.03 18.54
N TRP A 5 2.00 45.15 19.06
CA TRP A 5 3.05 44.14 18.87
C TRP A 5 2.69 42.81 19.53
N LYS A 6 2.08 42.84 20.72
CA LYS A 6 1.61 41.64 21.42
C LYS A 6 0.53 40.90 20.62
N ASN A 7 -0.43 41.63 20.04
CA ASN A 7 -1.50 41.03 19.23
C ASN A 7 -0.96 40.44 17.92
N ILE A 8 0.01 41.12 17.29
CA ILE A 8 0.70 40.60 16.11
C ILE A 8 1.42 39.28 16.44
N THR A 9 2.20 39.23 17.53
CA THR A 9 2.89 38.01 17.94
C THR A 9 1.92 36.86 18.22
N ILE A 10 0.78 37.11 18.88
CA ILE A 10 -0.25 36.10 19.15
C ILE A 10 -0.83 35.54 17.84
N VAL A 11 -1.15 36.41 16.88
CA VAL A 11 -1.68 35.99 15.57
C VAL A 11 -0.65 35.13 14.82
N TRP A 12 0.63 35.51 14.82
CA TRP A 12 1.68 34.72 14.19
C TRP A 12 1.86 33.35 14.86
N THR A 13 1.81 33.27 16.19
CA THR A 13 1.90 31.99 16.91
C THR A 13 0.69 31.10 16.65
N LEU A 14 -0.52 31.65 16.56
CA LEU A 14 -1.72 30.90 16.20
C LEU A 14 -1.68 30.41 14.75
N LEU A 15 -1.16 31.23 13.83
CA LEU A 15 -1.03 30.87 12.41
C LEU A 15 -0.03 29.72 12.21
N SER A 16 1.06 29.69 12.98
CA SER A 16 2.03 28.59 12.95
C SER A 16 1.49 27.26 13.49
N ILE A 17 0.50 27.27 14.39
CA ILE A 17 -0.14 26.05 14.92
C ILE A 17 -1.11 25.46 13.88
N LEU A 18 -1.71 26.31 13.03
CA LEU A 18 -2.62 25.89 11.96
C LEU A 18 -1.90 25.24 10.77
N SER A 19 -0.57 25.36 10.68
CA SER A 19 0.26 24.78 9.60
C SER A 19 1.05 23.54 10.04
N GLY A 20 0.69 22.95 11.18
CA GLY A 20 1.39 21.78 11.74
C GLY A 20 0.95 20.47 11.11
N ASP A 21 1.20 20.27 9.81
CA ASP A 21 1.14 18.93 9.23
C ASP A 21 2.42 18.18 9.60
N SER A 22 2.29 17.06 10.31
CA SER A 22 3.37 16.09 10.41
C SER A 22 3.29 15.22 9.16
N PRO A 23 4.17 15.41 8.16
CA PRO A 23 4.13 14.59 6.96
C PRO A 23 4.35 13.13 7.33
N LEU A 24 3.70 12.24 6.58
CA LEU A 24 4.00 10.81 6.65
C LEU A 24 5.50 10.64 6.34
N HIS A 25 6.19 9.80 7.12
CA HIS A 25 7.60 9.52 6.85
C HIS A 25 7.70 8.83 5.48
N GLU A 26 8.66 9.23 4.66
CA GLU A 26 8.94 8.72 3.29
C GLU A 26 9.08 7.19 3.13
N ARG A 27 9.08 6.43 4.23
CA ARG A 27 9.17 4.98 4.24
C ARG A 27 7.80 4.30 4.18
N TYR A 28 6.73 5.07 4.42
CA TYR A 28 5.36 4.59 4.37
C TYR A 28 4.68 5.13 3.14
N HIS A 29 3.77 4.33 2.58
CA HIS A 29 3.04 4.70 1.40
C HIS A 29 1.75 5.43 1.77
N THR A 30 1.45 6.48 1.01
CA THR A 30 0.12 7.10 0.96
C THR A 30 -0.87 6.19 0.25
N TYR A 31 -2.18 6.46 0.41
CA TYR A 31 -3.23 5.70 -0.27
C TYR A 31 -3.04 5.73 -1.80
N GLU A 32 -2.71 6.89 -2.37
CA GLU A 32 -2.50 7.08 -3.80
C GLU A 32 -1.28 6.29 -4.31
N GLU A 33 -0.19 6.26 -3.55
CA GLU A 33 1.00 5.46 -3.89
C GLU A 33 0.68 3.96 -3.86
N ILE A 34 -0.09 3.50 -2.87
CA ILE A 34 -0.54 2.10 -2.77
C ILE A 34 -1.40 1.75 -3.98
N GLN A 35 -2.39 2.57 -4.31
CA GLN A 35 -3.27 2.33 -5.46
C GLN A 35 -2.46 2.29 -6.76
N SER A 36 -1.58 3.28 -6.98
CA SER A 36 -0.71 3.32 -8.16
C SER A 36 0.12 2.05 -8.28
N GLN A 37 0.72 1.60 -7.18
CA GLN A 37 1.53 0.38 -7.20
C GLN A 37 0.70 -0.87 -7.50
N MET A 38 -0.52 -0.97 -6.97
CA MET A 38 -1.44 -2.07 -7.25
C MET A 38 -1.90 -2.09 -8.73
N GLU A 39 -2.12 -0.92 -9.33
CA GLU A 39 -2.47 -0.78 -10.75
C GLU A 39 -1.29 -1.10 -11.68
N GLU A 40 -0.07 -0.73 -11.28
CA GLU A 40 1.17 -1.12 -11.97
C GLU A 40 1.34 -2.63 -11.99
N TRP A 41 1.20 -3.29 -10.84
CA TRP A 41 1.24 -4.76 -10.76
C TRP A 41 0.11 -5.39 -11.56
N ASN A 42 -1.09 -4.80 -11.58
CA ASN A 42 -2.18 -5.31 -12.41
C ASN A 42 -1.86 -5.23 -13.91
N THR A 43 -1.19 -4.15 -14.32
CA THR A 43 -0.74 -3.97 -15.71
C THR A 43 0.30 -5.03 -16.08
N GLU A 44 1.25 -5.30 -15.20
CA GLU A 44 2.35 -6.24 -15.43
C GLU A 44 1.91 -7.71 -15.35
N PHE A 45 1.17 -8.08 -14.31
CA PHE A 45 0.87 -9.47 -13.95
C PHE A 45 -0.59 -9.89 -14.20
N GLY A 46 -1.51 -8.93 -14.32
CA GLY A 46 -2.96 -9.18 -14.43
C GLY A 46 -3.47 -9.41 -15.86
N ASN A 47 -2.69 -9.03 -16.88
CA ASN A 47 -3.10 -9.11 -18.28
C ASN A 47 -2.21 -10.03 -19.14
N ASN A 48 -1.33 -10.82 -18.51
CA ASN A 48 -0.39 -11.70 -19.18
C ASN A 48 -0.51 -13.12 -18.61
N GLN A 49 -0.61 -14.11 -19.50
CA GLN A 49 -0.79 -15.54 -19.16
C GLN A 49 0.50 -16.23 -18.69
N ASN A 50 1.65 -15.57 -18.78
CA ASN A 50 2.90 -16.08 -18.23
C ASN A 50 3.80 -14.90 -17.84
N PRO A 51 3.43 -14.13 -16.80
CA PRO A 51 4.07 -12.86 -16.51
C PRO A 51 5.41 -13.00 -15.79
N SER A 52 5.69 -14.16 -15.17
CA SER A 52 6.91 -14.38 -14.39
C SER A 52 7.61 -15.66 -14.80
N SER A 53 8.92 -15.58 -15.04
CA SER A 53 9.76 -16.75 -15.31
C SER A 53 9.91 -17.67 -14.11
N ALA A 54 9.63 -17.18 -12.90
CA ALA A 54 9.62 -17.99 -11.68
C ALA A 54 8.38 -18.88 -11.57
N TYR A 55 7.32 -18.56 -12.30
CA TYR A 55 6.05 -19.29 -12.31
C TYR A 55 5.66 -19.66 -13.75
N PRO A 56 6.42 -20.55 -14.40
CA PRO A 56 6.11 -20.96 -15.76
C PRO A 56 4.74 -21.65 -15.85
N GLU A 57 3.97 -21.33 -16.88
CA GLU A 57 2.64 -21.92 -17.16
C GLU A 57 1.59 -21.64 -16.07
N SER A 58 1.80 -20.60 -15.26
CA SER A 58 0.91 -20.22 -14.16
C SER A 58 -0.38 -19.53 -14.58
N GLY A 59 -0.50 -19.10 -15.84
CA GLY A 59 -1.59 -18.22 -16.26
C GLY A 59 -1.39 -16.80 -15.75
N ILE A 60 -2.49 -16.07 -15.57
CA ILE A 60 -2.49 -14.77 -14.88
C ILE A 60 -2.23 -15.02 -13.40
N ILE A 61 -1.29 -14.30 -12.78
CA ILE A 61 -0.93 -14.51 -11.36
C ILE A 61 -1.44 -13.43 -10.40
N TYR A 62 -2.07 -12.40 -10.94
CA TYR A 62 -2.51 -11.23 -10.17
C TYR A 62 -3.91 -10.83 -10.61
N HIS A 63 -4.81 -10.62 -9.66
CA HIS A 63 -6.13 -10.09 -9.92
C HIS A 63 -6.46 -9.00 -8.90
N LEU A 64 -6.58 -7.77 -9.38
CA LEU A 64 -6.99 -6.61 -8.58
C LEU A 64 -8.52 -6.50 -8.54
N GLU A 65 -9.06 -6.33 -7.34
CA GLU A 65 -10.50 -6.21 -7.10
C GLU A 65 -10.80 -5.05 -6.14
N GLU A 66 -11.88 -4.33 -6.42
CA GLU A 66 -12.47 -3.37 -5.48
C GLU A 66 -13.58 -4.07 -4.68
N LEU A 67 -13.45 -4.11 -3.36
CA LEU A 67 -14.39 -4.79 -2.47
C LEU A 67 -15.56 -3.90 -2.00
N GLY A 68 -15.42 -2.58 -2.15
CA GLY A 68 -16.38 -1.58 -1.68
C GLY A 68 -15.71 -0.23 -1.45
N ALA A 69 -16.37 0.66 -0.70
CA ALA A 69 -15.86 2.00 -0.39
C ALA A 69 -15.97 2.35 1.10
N SER A 70 -15.06 3.19 1.58
CA SER A 70 -15.06 3.71 2.95
C SER A 70 -16.24 4.65 3.19
N THR A 71 -16.68 4.75 4.45
CA THR A 71 -17.89 5.51 4.79
C THR A 71 -17.68 7.01 4.75
N GLU A 72 -16.58 7.52 5.29
CA GLU A 72 -16.35 8.96 5.44
C GLU A 72 -15.86 9.60 4.13
N ASP A 73 -14.80 9.03 3.54
CA ASP A 73 -14.13 9.62 2.38
C ASP A 73 -14.54 8.99 1.04
N GLY A 74 -15.30 7.88 1.06
CA GLY A 74 -15.73 7.17 -0.15
C GLY A 74 -14.57 6.51 -0.90
N LEU A 75 -13.48 6.19 -0.22
CA LEU A 75 -12.27 5.60 -0.82
C LEU A 75 -12.47 4.09 -1.07
N PRO A 76 -12.12 3.58 -2.26
CA PRO A 76 -12.14 2.16 -2.56
C PRO A 76 -11.34 1.30 -1.58
N PHE A 77 -11.90 0.15 -1.21
CA PHE A 77 -11.17 -0.93 -0.54
C PHE A 77 -10.60 -1.87 -1.59
N TRP A 78 -9.28 -1.80 -1.79
CA TRP A 78 -8.58 -2.66 -2.74
C TRP A 78 -8.22 -4.02 -2.13
N ALA A 79 -8.35 -5.06 -2.93
CA ALA A 79 -7.85 -6.38 -2.65
C ALA A 79 -7.10 -6.94 -3.85
N VAL A 80 -6.08 -7.74 -3.58
CA VAL A 80 -5.31 -8.45 -4.59
C VAL A 80 -5.42 -9.94 -4.31
N LYS A 81 -5.82 -10.69 -5.32
CA LYS A 81 -5.69 -12.15 -5.33
C LYS A 81 -4.42 -12.55 -6.06
N LEU A 82 -3.60 -13.34 -5.39
CA LEU A 82 -2.38 -13.96 -5.91
C LEU A 82 -2.60 -15.48 -5.96
N SER A 83 -2.60 -16.06 -7.15
CA SER A 83 -2.63 -17.51 -7.35
C SER A 83 -2.21 -17.84 -8.78
N TYR A 84 -2.01 -19.11 -9.10
CA TYR A 84 -2.07 -19.52 -10.50
C TYR A 84 -3.50 -19.31 -11.01
N ASN A 85 -3.66 -18.88 -12.26
CA ASN A 85 -4.93 -18.49 -12.85
C ASN A 85 -5.76 -17.57 -11.92
N ALA A 86 -5.17 -16.52 -11.37
CA ALA A 86 -5.81 -15.64 -10.40
C ALA A 86 -7.17 -15.08 -10.87
N ASN A 87 -7.39 -15.00 -12.19
CA ASN A 87 -8.65 -14.61 -12.83
C ASN A 87 -9.76 -15.68 -12.79
N LEU A 88 -9.49 -16.89 -12.29
CA LEU A 88 -10.45 -18.00 -12.17
C LEU A 88 -10.71 -18.34 -10.71
N ASP A 89 -11.94 -18.72 -10.36
CA ASP A 89 -12.24 -19.27 -9.04
C ASP A 89 -12.07 -20.79 -9.06
N GLU A 90 -10.97 -21.27 -8.50
CA GLU A 90 -10.60 -22.69 -8.45
C GLU A 90 -10.88 -23.27 -7.05
N ASP A 91 -11.07 -24.59 -6.96
CA ASP A 91 -11.30 -25.31 -5.70
C ASP A 91 -9.98 -25.48 -4.91
N GLU A 92 -9.45 -24.35 -4.44
CA GLU A 92 -8.19 -24.25 -3.70
C GLU A 92 -8.39 -23.57 -2.33
N PRO A 93 -7.57 -23.90 -1.32
CA PRO A 93 -7.57 -23.19 -0.04
C PRO A 93 -7.26 -21.71 -0.20
N LYS A 94 -7.99 -20.85 0.52
CA LYS A 94 -7.82 -19.40 0.49
C LYS A 94 -7.26 -18.89 1.82
N ILE A 95 -6.29 -17.98 1.75
CA ILE A 95 -5.70 -17.30 2.91
C ILE A 95 -5.87 -15.79 2.70
N LEU A 96 -6.32 -15.09 3.74
CA LEU A 96 -6.48 -13.63 3.73
C LEU A 96 -5.45 -12.99 4.65
N PHE A 97 -4.70 -12.03 4.11
CA PHE A 97 -3.91 -11.08 4.88
C PHE A 97 -4.58 -9.71 4.79
N LEU A 98 -4.77 -9.06 5.94
CA LEU A 98 -5.40 -7.75 6.02
C LEU A 98 -4.37 -6.75 6.55
N GLY A 99 -4.04 -5.74 5.74
CA GLY A 99 -2.97 -4.79 6.04
C GLY A 99 -3.35 -3.74 7.08
N GLN A 100 -4.58 -3.22 7.05
CA GLN A 100 -4.99 -2.13 7.94
C GLN A 100 -6.43 -2.28 8.42
N CYS A 101 -6.61 -2.26 9.75
CA CYS A 101 -7.91 -2.13 10.41
C CYS A 101 -8.02 -0.80 11.17
N HIS A 102 -6.95 -0.43 11.88
CA HIS A 102 -6.85 0.82 12.61
C HIS A 102 -5.99 1.81 11.81
N ALA A 103 -6.42 3.06 11.74
CA ALA A 103 -5.79 4.09 10.91
C ALA A 103 -4.34 4.38 11.35
N GLU A 104 -4.05 4.23 12.63
CA GLU A 104 -2.74 4.49 13.23
C GLU A 104 -1.73 3.33 13.08
N GLU A 105 -2.18 2.13 12.68
CA GLU A 105 -1.36 0.91 12.61
C GLU A 105 -0.81 0.66 11.20
N ILE A 106 -0.19 1.68 10.61
CA ILE A 106 0.23 1.73 9.20
C ILE A 106 1.27 0.66 8.79
N LEU A 107 2.00 0.07 9.75
CA LEU A 107 3.02 -0.95 9.44
C LEU A 107 2.41 -2.21 8.82
N GLY A 108 1.16 -2.54 9.13
CA GLY A 108 0.49 -3.69 8.53
C GLY A 108 0.30 -3.54 7.01
N VAL A 109 0.07 -2.32 6.52
CA VAL A 109 0.02 -2.02 5.09
C VAL A 109 1.35 -2.34 4.43
N GLU A 110 2.44 -1.81 4.99
CA GLU A 110 3.79 -2.01 4.45
C GLU A 110 4.16 -3.49 4.39
N ILE A 111 3.80 -4.25 5.43
CA ILE A 111 4.01 -5.70 5.45
C ILE A 111 3.24 -6.38 4.32
N THR A 112 1.97 -6.03 4.13
CA THR A 112 1.16 -6.63 3.04
C THR A 112 1.63 -6.22 1.65
N MET A 113 2.05 -4.98 1.45
CA MET A 113 2.62 -4.50 0.18
C MET A 113 3.92 -5.24 -0.15
N GLU A 114 4.80 -5.39 0.83
CA GLU A 114 6.05 -6.15 0.64
C GLU A 114 5.79 -7.64 0.44
N MET A 115 4.77 -8.22 1.10
CA MET A 115 4.37 -9.61 0.85
C MET A 115 3.91 -9.80 -0.61
N ILE A 116 3.08 -8.90 -1.14
CA ILE A 116 2.65 -8.95 -2.54
C ILE A 116 3.88 -8.89 -3.46
N ASN A 117 4.77 -7.93 -3.25
CA ASN A 117 5.99 -7.79 -4.03
C ASN A 117 6.85 -9.06 -4.00
N LYS A 118 7.04 -9.67 -2.83
CA LYS A 118 7.82 -10.91 -2.68
C LYS A 118 7.20 -12.10 -3.42
N PHE A 119 5.87 -12.20 -3.44
CA PHE A 119 5.17 -13.23 -4.21
C PHE A 119 5.24 -12.97 -5.71
N LEU A 120 5.20 -11.72 -6.18
CA LEU A 120 5.30 -11.42 -7.61
C LEU A 120 6.73 -11.58 -8.14
N ASN A 121 7.72 -11.21 -7.33
CA ASN A 121 9.13 -11.15 -7.70
C ASN A 121 10.00 -12.09 -6.86
N PRO A 122 9.77 -13.41 -6.80
CA PRO A 122 10.52 -14.29 -5.89
C PRO A 122 12.04 -14.23 -6.14
N SER A 123 12.80 -13.96 -5.08
CA SER A 123 14.27 -13.89 -5.10
C SER A 123 14.87 -14.80 -4.03
N PRO A 124 15.85 -15.66 -4.38
CA PRO A 124 16.54 -16.51 -3.39
C PRO A 124 17.22 -15.69 -2.28
N SER A 125 17.58 -14.45 -2.57
CA SER A 125 18.38 -13.56 -1.72
C SER A 125 17.55 -12.65 -0.79
N TYR A 126 16.23 -12.79 -0.72
CA TYR A 126 15.40 -11.92 0.13
C TYR A 126 15.81 -11.93 1.62
N HIS A 127 16.30 -13.06 2.12
CA HIS A 127 16.79 -13.19 3.48
C HIS A 127 18.07 -12.39 3.76
N LEU A 128 18.85 -12.03 2.73
CA LEU A 128 20.12 -11.32 2.88
C LEU A 128 19.96 -9.79 2.75
N GLN A 129 19.02 -9.32 1.91
CA GLN A 129 18.81 -7.90 1.65
C GLN A 129 18.16 -7.19 2.85
N ASN A 130 17.18 -7.83 3.50
CA ASN A 130 16.44 -7.24 4.61
C ASN A 130 17.26 -7.15 5.91
N MET A 131 18.40 -7.84 6.00
CA MET A 131 19.32 -7.75 7.15
C MET A 131 20.31 -6.57 7.06
N GLN A 132 20.41 -5.92 5.89
CA GLN A 132 21.31 -4.78 5.68
C GLN A 132 20.61 -3.42 5.87
N ALA A 133 19.29 -3.43 6.01
CA ALA A 133 18.46 -2.24 6.19
C ALA A 133 18.12 -1.93 7.67
N ILE A 134 18.77 -2.63 8.62
CA ILE A 134 18.62 -2.45 10.07
C ILE A 134 19.92 -1.93 10.68
#